data_AF-A0A0D4CLK2-F1
#
_entry.id   AF-A0A0D4CLK2-F1
#
_cell.length_a   1.000
_cell.length_b   1.000
_cell.length_c   1.000
_cell.angle_alpha   90.00
_cell.angle_beta   90.00
_cell.angle_gamma   90.00
#
_symmetry.space_group_name_H-M   'P 1'
#
loop_
_entity.id
_entity.type
_entity.pdbx_description
1 polymer ?
#
loop_
_entity_poly.entity_id
_entity_poly.type
_entity_poly.pdbx_seq_one_letter_code
_entity_poly.pdbx_strand_id
1 'polypeptide(L)'
;MKKRKVPMRKDIVTGEMMPKRELIRVVRNKEDEVSVDPTGKKAGRGAYIAADVKIATRAKKERTFDKAFGVKLDDAFYDQLIDYADHLQERIKLFGHV
;
A
#
# COMPACT_ATOMS: atom_id res chain seq x y z
N MET A 1 9.36 -20.45 -22.48
CA MET A 1 9.62 -19.91 -21.11
C MET A 1 8.51 -20.35 -20.17
N LYS A 2 8.82 -20.85 -18.97
CA LYS A 2 7.82 -21.22 -17.96
C LYS A 2 7.03 -19.97 -17.55
N LYS A 3 5.69 -19.97 -17.68
CA LYS A 3 4.83 -18.86 -17.20
C LYS A 3 5.16 -18.60 -15.73
N ARG A 4 5.68 -17.42 -15.44
CA ARG A 4 5.97 -17.00 -14.05
C ARG A 4 4.65 -16.81 -13.33
N LYS A 5 4.52 -17.34 -12.11
CA LYS A 5 3.34 -17.10 -11.27
C LYS A 5 3.25 -15.62 -10.93
N VAL A 6 2.05 -15.06 -11.00
CA VAL A 6 1.79 -13.70 -10.52
C VAL A 6 1.91 -13.72 -8.99
N PRO A 7 2.80 -12.91 -8.39
CA PRO A 7 2.89 -12.84 -6.94
C PRO A 7 1.61 -12.22 -6.37
N MET A 8 0.96 -12.92 -5.45
CA MET A 8 -0.19 -12.41 -4.69
C MET A 8 0.29 -11.87 -3.34
N ARG A 9 -0.39 -10.86 -2.81
CA ARG A 9 -0.16 -10.32 -1.46
C ARG A 9 -1.50 -10.04 -0.81
N LYS A 10 -1.52 -10.07 0.52
CA LYS A 10 -2.69 -9.76 1.32
C LYS A 10 -2.79 -8.25 1.49
N ASP A 11 -3.94 -7.69 1.17
CA ASP A 11 -4.33 -6.35 1.60
C ASP A 11 -4.58 -6.38 3.11
N ILE A 12 -3.90 -5.53 3.87
CA ILE A 12 -4.00 -5.53 5.34
C ILE A 12 -5.28 -4.89 5.89
N VAL A 13 -6.04 -4.17 5.07
CA VAL A 13 -7.32 -3.51 5.40
C VAL A 13 -8.50 -4.44 5.12
N THR A 14 -8.55 -5.05 3.93
CA THR A 14 -9.65 -5.95 3.53
C THR A 14 -9.40 -7.39 3.95
N GLY A 15 -8.13 -7.79 4.02
CA GLY A 15 -7.71 -9.16 4.24
C GLY A 15 -7.70 -10.03 2.98
N GLU A 16 -8.05 -9.47 1.83
CA GLU A 16 -8.14 -10.19 0.55
C GLU A 16 -6.76 -10.39 -0.09
N MET A 17 -6.63 -11.46 -0.87
CA MET A 17 -5.42 -11.73 -1.66
C MET A 17 -5.54 -11.08 -3.03
N MET A 18 -4.64 -10.16 -3.33
CA MET A 18 -4.64 -9.41 -4.59
C MET A 18 -3.30 -9.55 -5.33
N PRO A 19 -3.28 -9.37 -6.67
CA PRO A 19 -2.04 -9.30 -7.42
C PRO A 19 -1.14 -8.19 -6.91
N LYS A 20 0.17 -8.47 -6.75
CA LYS A 20 1.14 -7.51 -6.21
C LYS A 20 1.14 -6.16 -6.94
N ARG A 21 0.85 -6.15 -8.25
CA ARG A 21 0.86 -4.93 -9.09
C ARG A 21 -0.31 -3.99 -8.81
N GLU A 22 -1.38 -4.48 -8.18
CA GLU A 22 -2.58 -3.71 -7.84
C GLU A 22 -2.53 -3.13 -6.43
N LEU A 23 -1.39 -3.31 -5.75
CA LEU A 23 -1.22 -2.95 -4.36
C LEU A 23 -0.17 -1.84 -4.21
N ILE A 24 -0.46 -0.91 -3.32
CA ILE A 24 0.46 0.08 -2.80
C ILE A 24 1.27 -0.57 -1.67
N ARG A 25 2.59 -0.53 -1.78
CA ARG A 25 3.48 -0.94 -0.68
C ARG A 25 3.79 0.24 0.21
N VAL A 26 3.65 0.05 1.51
CA VAL A 26 4.19 0.94 2.55
C VAL A 26 5.27 0.17 3.32
N VAL A 27 6.36 0.85 3.68
CA VAL A 27 7.49 0.25 4.41
C VAL A 27 7.80 1.05 5.66
N ARG A 28 8.13 0.35 6.75
CA ARG A 28 8.81 0.93 7.92
C ARG A 28 10.28 0.51 7.94
N ASN A 29 11.20 1.48 8.00
CA ASN A 29 12.64 1.22 8.11
C ASN A 29 13.06 0.87 9.56
N LYS A 30 14.37 0.87 9.85
CA LYS A 30 14.90 0.53 11.19
C LYS A 30 14.83 1.71 12.15
N GLU A 31 14.69 2.91 11.61
CA GLU A 31 14.58 4.20 12.28
C GLU A 31 13.11 4.55 12.60
N ASP A 32 12.20 3.57 12.46
CA ASP A 32 10.75 3.70 12.63
C ASP A 32 10.04 4.68 11.67
N GLU A 33 10.72 5.13 10.63
CA GLU A 33 10.13 5.98 9.59
C GLU A 33 9.29 5.14 8.63
N VAL A 34 8.08 5.63 8.34
CA VAL A 34 7.12 4.96 7.45
C VAL A 34 6.97 5.75 6.17
N SER A 35 7.09 5.08 5.02
CA SER A 35 6.92 5.72 3.71
C SER A 35 6.29 4.80 2.66
N VAL A 36 5.65 5.40 1.67
CA VAL A 36 5.21 4.68 0.46
C VAL A 36 6.44 4.20 -0.31
N ASP A 37 6.40 2.97 -0.83
CA ASP A 37 7.45 2.37 -1.64
C ASP A 37 6.93 1.88 -3.01
N PRO A 38 6.90 2.76 -4.02
CA PRO A 38 6.53 2.38 -5.38
C PRO A 38 7.52 1.38 -6.02
N THR A 39 8.77 1.36 -5.54
CA THR A 39 9.83 0.53 -6.14
C THR A 39 9.79 -0.92 -5.68
N GLY A 40 9.21 -1.17 -4.50
CA GLY A 40 9.26 -2.45 -3.82
C GLY A 40 10.67 -2.87 -3.36
N LYS A 41 11.64 -1.95 -3.35
CA LYS A 41 13.06 -2.21 -3.04
C LYS A 41 13.50 -1.62 -1.70
N LYS A 42 12.72 -0.73 -1.08
CA LYS A 42 13.10 -0.12 0.20
C LYS A 42 13.21 -1.19 1.30
N ALA A 43 14.30 -1.12 2.07
CA ALA A 43 14.55 -2.02 3.19
C ALA A 43 13.57 -1.76 4.35
N GLY A 44 13.19 -2.83 5.05
CA GLY A 44 12.29 -2.73 6.21
C GLY A 44 11.05 -3.60 6.12
N ARG A 45 10.18 -3.47 7.13
CA ARG A 45 8.92 -4.22 7.21
C ARG A 45 7.91 -3.62 6.24
N GLY A 46 7.51 -4.38 5.23
CA GLY A 46 6.54 -3.94 4.23
C GLY A 46 5.12 -4.45 4.51
N ALA A 47 4.13 -3.62 4.23
CA ALA A 47 2.73 -3.99 4.21
C ALA A 47 2.05 -3.41 2.96
N TYR A 48 0.89 -3.97 2.58
CA TYR A 48 0.24 -3.68 1.30
C TYR A 48 -1.23 -3.35 1.49
N ILE A 49 -1.73 -2.40 0.69
CA ILE A 49 -3.16 -2.11 0.52
C ILE A 49 -3.48 -1.94 -0.97
N ALA A 50 -4.73 -2.12 -1.36
CA ALA A 50 -5.22 -1.86 -2.71
C ALA A 50 -4.91 -0.43 -3.15
N ALA A 51 -4.61 -0.24 -4.44
CA ALA A 51 -4.59 1.06 -5.08
C ALA A 51 -6.03 1.59 -5.27
N ASP A 52 -6.71 1.87 -4.15
CA ASP A 52 -8.09 2.33 -4.08
C ASP A 52 -8.24 3.37 -2.96
N VAL A 53 -8.81 4.53 -3.30
CA VAL A 53 -9.03 5.65 -2.38
C VAL A 53 -9.83 5.24 -1.16
N LYS A 54 -10.89 4.44 -1.32
CA LYS A 54 -11.75 3.99 -0.21
C LYS A 54 -10.96 3.12 0.76
N ILE A 55 -10.05 2.28 0.25
CA ILE A 55 -9.18 1.45 1.09
C ILE A 55 -8.17 2.30 1.85
N ALA A 56 -7.54 3.29 1.20
CA ALA A 56 -6.64 4.23 1.86
C ALA A 56 -7.36 5.07 2.94
N THR A 57 -8.57 5.57 2.64
CA THR A 57 -9.40 6.30 3.62
C THR A 57 -9.78 5.40 4.81
N ARG A 58 -10.13 4.14 4.56
CA ARG A 58 -10.40 3.17 5.61
C ARG A 58 -9.16 2.90 6.47
N ALA A 59 -7.98 2.78 5.84
CA ALA A 59 -6.72 2.62 6.56
C ALA A 59 -6.44 3.79 7.52
N LYS A 60 -6.76 5.03 7.12
CA LYS A 60 -6.69 6.21 8.01
C LYS A 60 -7.60 6.06 9.22
N LYS A 61 -8.89 5.79 8.97
CA LYS A 61 -9.90 5.66 10.02
C LYS A 61 -9.57 4.56 11.03
N GLU A 62 -9.08 3.42 10.54
CA GLU A 62 -8.76 2.26 11.37
C GLU A 62 -7.33 2.28 11.94
N ARG A 63 -6.52 3.27 11.56
CA ARG A 63 -5.10 3.38 11.92
C ARG A 63 -4.34 2.09 11.59
N THR A 64 -4.57 1.56 10.38
CA THR A 64 -4.14 0.21 10.01
C THR A 64 -2.62 0.08 9.98
N PHE A 65 -1.89 1.09 9.50
CA PHE A 65 -0.43 1.04 9.47
C PHE A 65 0.19 1.23 10.86
N ASP A 66 -0.48 1.95 11.76
CA ASP A 66 -0.05 2.04 13.15
C ASP A 66 -0.01 0.66 13.80
N LYS A 67 -1.10 -0.11 13.63
CA LYS A 67 -1.21 -1.48 14.14
C LYS A 67 -0.25 -2.43 13.43
N ALA A 68 -0.16 -2.31 12.10
CA ALA A 68 0.67 -3.19 11.30
C ALA A 68 2.17 -3.00 11.58
N PHE A 69 2.60 -1.78 11.87
CA PHE A 69 4.01 -1.50 12.14
C PHE A 69 4.33 -1.37 13.63
N GLY A 70 3.36 -1.06 14.49
CA GLY A 70 3.58 -0.80 15.90
C GLY A 70 4.17 0.59 16.15
N VAL A 71 3.80 1.58 15.33
CA VAL A 71 4.22 2.99 15.47
C VAL A 71 3.00 3.89 15.42
N LYS A 72 3.09 5.10 16.00
CA LYS A 72 2.03 6.09 15.87
C LYS A 72 2.36 7.02 14.69
N LEU A 73 1.53 7.00 13.66
CA LEU A 73 1.70 7.88 12.50
C LEU A 73 0.99 9.22 12.74
N ASP A 74 1.26 10.23 11.92
CA ASP A 74 0.42 11.42 11.88
C ASP A 74 -0.73 11.21 10.89
N ASP A 75 -1.69 12.13 10.88
CA ASP A 75 -2.76 12.12 9.87
C ASP A 75 -2.22 12.51 8.49
N ALA A 76 -1.14 13.30 8.44
CA ALA A 76 -0.52 13.76 7.22
C ALA A 76 0.01 12.61 6.36
N PHE A 77 0.59 11.57 6.97
CA PHE A 77 0.99 10.35 6.27
C PHE A 77 -0.21 9.68 5.57
N TYR A 78 -1.35 9.58 6.26
CA TYR A 78 -2.53 8.95 5.70
C TYR A 78 -3.17 9.79 4.60
N ASP A 79 -3.16 11.11 4.73
CA ASP A 79 -3.63 12.02 3.69
C ASP A 79 -2.77 11.89 2.44
N GLN A 80 -1.44 11.87 2.59
CA GLN A 80 -0.52 11.59 1.48
C GLN A 80 -0.76 10.22 0.85
N LEU A 81 -1.10 9.20 1.65
CA LEU A 81 -1.42 7.87 1.14
C LEU A 81 -2.73 7.86 0.34
N ILE A 82 -3.74 8.62 0.77
CA ILE A 82 -5.02 8.76 0.07
C ILE A 82 -4.79 9.47 -1.28
N ASP A 83 -4.06 10.58 -1.29
CA ASP A 83 -3.73 11.31 -2.52
C ASP A 83 -2.95 10.42 -3.50
N TYR A 84 -1.98 9.65 -2.97
CA TYR A 84 -1.23 8.69 -3.79
C TYR A 84 -2.11 7.57 -4.35
N ALA A 85 -3.07 7.08 -3.56
CA ALA A 85 -4.04 6.08 -4.01
C ALA A 85 -4.96 6.62 -5.11
N ASP A 86 -5.41 7.88 -4.99
CA ASP A 86 -6.24 8.54 -5.99
C ASP A 86 -5.52 8.62 -7.34
N HIS A 87 -4.30 9.16 -7.36
CA HIS A 87 -3.48 9.25 -8.56
C HIS A 87 -3.22 7.89 -9.21
N LEU A 88 -2.97 6.84 -8.42
CA LEU A 88 -2.79 5.50 -8.96
C LEU A 88 -4.09 4.90 -9.49
N GLN A 89 -5.20 5.10 -8.78
CA GLN A 89 -6.50 4.59 -9.19
C GLN A 89 -6.94 5.23 -10.51
N GLU A 90 -6.72 6.54 -10.69
CA GLU A 90 -6.95 7.23 -11.97
C GLU A 90 -6.06 6.69 -13.09
N ARG A 91 -4.76 6.50 -12.83
CA ARG A 91 -3.83 5.94 -13.81
C ARG A 91 -4.24 4.54 -14.24
N ILE A 92 -4.68 3.69 -13.30
CA ILE A 92 -5.16 2.33 -13.60
C ILE A 92 -6.43 2.38 -14.44
N LYS A 93 -7.37 3.31 -14.14
CA LYS A 93 -8.58 3.49 -14.96
C LYS A 93 -8.26 3.91 -16.39
N LEU A 94 -7.27 4.79 -16.58
CA LEU A 94 -6.91 5.35 -17.88
C LEU A 94 -6.09 4.39 -18.75
N PHE A 95 -5.15 3.65 -18.15
CA PHE A 95 -4.14 2.87 -18.88
C PHE A 95 -4.15 1.37 -18.59
N GLY A 96 -5.03 0.89 -17.72
CA GLY A 96 -5.03 -0.49 -17.22
C GLY A 96 -3.87 -0.77 -16.25
N HIS A 97 -3.68 -2.05 -15.91
CA HIS A 97 -2.58 -2.47 -15.05
C HIS A 97 -1.24 -2.43 -15.82
N VAL A 98 -0.33 -1.54 -15.41
CA VAL A 98 1.04 -1.45 -15.95
C VAL A 98 1.94 -2.53 -15.34
#